data_AF-A0A0C2E1L2-F1
#
_entry.id   AF-A0A0C2E1L2-F1
#
_cell.length_a   1.000
_cell.length_b   1.000
_cell.length_c   1.000
_cell.angle_alpha   90.00
_cell.angle_beta   90.00
_cell.angle_gamma   90.00
#
_symmetry.space_group_name_H-M   'P 1'
#
loop_
_entity.id
_entity.type
_entity.pdbx_description
1 polymer ?
#
loop_
_entity_poly.entity_id
_entity_poly.type
_entity_poly.pdbx_seq_one_letter_code
_entity_poly.pdbx_strand_id
1 'polypeptide(L)'
;MFYAPMGVNAAIMFNDVFTLEYLDTGEIVPFTTKGITSEAEERYYSYYAQLAPNESWCDHEIFKHTMKPGRWKKHICEMGGYKNKDFIVWMRPVINSDFKKLHRILNNIGTFAYGLPAGAYRLYVENSAFALLRSLFTTIFRIDLLSHSDYDLSYHQLAGKAFEMLRPSWYGGRDSFLNIVSIVVGAIYVIVGIVMTVMHLKKPVE
;
A
#
# COMPACT_ATOMS: atom_id res chain seq x y z
N MET A 1 25.18 -12.42 -19.14
CA MET A 1 24.22 -12.54 -18.02
C MET A 1 23.46 -11.23 -17.92
N PHE A 2 22.13 -11.28 -17.80
CA PHE A 2 21.29 -10.08 -17.76
C PHE A 2 20.59 -9.97 -16.42
N TYR A 3 20.26 -8.75 -15.99
CA TYR A 3 19.46 -8.58 -14.78
C TYR A 3 18.02 -9.03 -15.03
N ALA A 4 17.45 -9.80 -14.11
CA ALA A 4 16.03 -10.10 -14.09
C ALA A 4 15.46 -9.73 -12.72
N PRO A 5 14.51 -8.79 -12.65
CA PRO A 5 14.05 -7.86 -13.70
C PRO A 5 15.09 -6.81 -14.14
N MET A 6 14.96 -6.31 -15.38
CA MET A 6 15.72 -5.15 -15.87
C MET A 6 15.03 -3.83 -15.51
N GLY A 7 15.81 -2.74 -15.51
CA GLY A 7 15.30 -1.38 -15.38
C GLY A 7 15.52 -0.75 -14.01
N VAL A 8 15.56 0.58 -13.99
CA VAL A 8 15.84 1.37 -12.78
C VAL A 8 14.79 1.13 -11.71
N ASN A 9 13.50 1.15 -12.09
CA ASN A 9 12.39 0.92 -11.16
C ASN A 9 12.55 -0.38 -10.38
N ALA A 10 12.92 -1.47 -11.06
CA ALA A 10 13.09 -2.75 -10.40
C ALA A 10 14.36 -2.79 -9.52
N ALA A 11 15.44 -2.14 -9.94
CA ALA A 11 16.67 -2.06 -9.12
C ALA A 11 16.47 -1.32 -7.78
N ILE A 12 15.53 -0.38 -7.72
CA ILE A 12 15.19 0.39 -6.50
C ILE A 12 13.98 -0.17 -5.74
N MET A 13 13.61 -1.43 -5.99
CA MET A 13 12.47 -2.08 -5.33
C MET A 13 12.54 -2.00 -3.80
N PHE A 14 11.40 -1.69 -3.20
CA PHE A 14 11.19 -1.70 -1.76
C PHE A 14 11.38 -3.11 -1.17
N ASN A 15 12.20 -3.24 -0.13
CA ASN A 15 12.58 -4.53 0.46
C ASN A 15 12.64 -4.53 1.99
N ASP A 16 11.98 -3.55 2.63
CA ASP A 16 11.84 -3.53 4.09
C ASP A 16 10.71 -4.47 4.51
N VAL A 17 10.87 -5.09 5.67
CA VAL A 17 9.85 -5.97 6.26
C VAL A 17 9.25 -5.28 7.48
N PHE A 18 7.92 -5.23 7.51
CA PHE A 18 7.15 -4.62 8.59
C PHE A 18 6.47 -5.70 9.42
N THR A 19 6.71 -5.70 10.72
CA THR A 19 6.00 -6.56 11.68
C THR A 19 5.35 -5.68 12.74
N LEU A 20 4.09 -5.94 13.03
CA LEU A 20 3.32 -5.17 14.00
C LEU A 20 2.88 -6.08 15.14
N GLU A 21 3.17 -5.66 16.36
CA GLU A 21 2.84 -6.37 17.60
C GLU A 21 1.84 -5.53 18.40
N TYR A 22 0.77 -6.17 18.89
CA TYR A 22 -0.18 -5.55 19.79
C TYR A 22 0.29 -5.77 21.24
N LEU A 23 0.60 -4.69 21.96
CA LEU A 23 1.28 -4.78 23.26
C LEU A 23 0.38 -5.30 24.39
N ASP A 24 -0.93 -5.13 24.30
CA ASP A 24 -1.83 -5.55 25.37
C ASP A 24 -1.94 -7.08 25.47
N THR A 25 -1.91 -7.77 24.31
CA THR A 25 -1.95 -9.25 24.25
C THR A 25 -0.61 -9.87 23.91
N GLY A 26 0.36 -9.10 23.41
CA GLY A 26 1.63 -9.60 22.86
C GLY A 26 1.47 -10.35 21.53
N GLU A 27 0.30 -10.26 20.89
CA GLU A 27 0.03 -10.96 19.63
C GLU A 27 0.56 -10.18 18.42
N ILE A 28 1.12 -10.90 17.45
CA ILE A 28 1.50 -10.31 16.16
C ILE A 28 0.24 -10.12 15.32
N VAL A 29 0.07 -8.91 14.80
CA VAL A 29 -1.08 -8.57 13.96
C VAL A 29 -1.03 -9.39 12.66
N PRO A 30 -2.08 -10.18 12.36
CA PRO A 30 -2.08 -11.07 11.21
C PRO A 30 -2.31 -10.26 9.92
N PHE A 31 -1.25 -10.14 9.12
CA PHE A 31 -1.32 -9.54 7.79
C PHE A 31 -1.56 -10.58 6.70
N THR A 32 -2.35 -10.21 5.69
CA THR A 32 -2.60 -11.02 4.49
C THR A 32 -2.13 -10.30 3.23
N THR A 33 -1.76 -11.11 2.23
CA THR A 33 -1.43 -10.69 0.87
C THR A 33 -2.57 -10.94 -0.13
N LYS A 34 -3.66 -11.57 0.33
CA LYS A 34 -4.86 -11.77 -0.49
C LYS A 34 -5.55 -10.43 -0.73
N GLY A 35 -5.99 -10.17 -1.97
CA GLY A 35 -6.69 -8.93 -2.34
C GLY A 35 -5.82 -7.71 -2.66
N ILE A 36 -4.49 -7.81 -2.57
CA ILE A 36 -3.58 -6.70 -2.93
C ILE A 36 -3.47 -6.50 -4.45
N THR A 37 -3.41 -7.61 -5.15
CA THR A 37 -3.30 -7.72 -6.62
C THR A 37 -4.53 -8.41 -7.16
N SER A 38 -4.94 -8.05 -8.38
CA SER A 38 -6.02 -8.75 -9.09
C SER A 38 -5.47 -9.96 -9.83
N GLU A 39 -6.31 -10.98 -10.04
CA GLU A 39 -5.90 -12.18 -10.78
C GLU A 39 -5.49 -11.86 -12.23
N ALA A 40 -6.15 -10.88 -12.86
CA ALA A 40 -5.81 -10.44 -14.21
C ALA A 40 -4.42 -9.81 -14.26
N GLU A 41 -4.06 -9.01 -13.25
CA GLU A 41 -2.74 -8.39 -13.13
C GLU A 41 -1.66 -9.45 -12.86
N GLU A 42 -1.93 -10.38 -11.94
CA GLU A 42 -1.04 -11.53 -11.72
C GLU A 42 -0.79 -12.31 -13.01
N ARG A 43 -1.84 -12.54 -13.81
CA ARG A 43 -1.74 -13.21 -15.12
C ARG A 43 -0.97 -12.38 -16.15
N TYR A 44 -1.13 -11.07 -16.15
CA TYR A 44 -0.38 -10.18 -17.06
C TYR A 44 1.13 -10.23 -16.78
N TYR A 45 1.54 -10.10 -15.52
CA TYR A 45 2.96 -10.13 -15.15
C TYR A 45 3.58 -11.52 -15.26
N SER A 46 2.79 -12.58 -15.06
CA SER A 46 3.24 -13.97 -15.25
C SER A 46 2.96 -14.53 -16.65
N TYR A 47 2.54 -13.70 -17.61
CA TYR A 47 2.11 -14.17 -18.94
C TYR A 47 3.17 -15.03 -19.64
N TYR A 48 4.42 -14.56 -19.59
CA TYR A 48 5.56 -15.23 -20.21
C TYR A 48 6.10 -16.39 -19.39
N ALA A 49 5.75 -16.49 -18.11
CA ALA A 49 6.33 -17.46 -17.18
C ALA A 49 5.20 -18.26 -16.50
N GLN A 50 4.78 -19.34 -17.16
CA GLN A 50 3.79 -20.28 -16.63
C GLN A 50 4.52 -21.47 -16.02
N LEU A 51 4.39 -21.65 -14.71
CA LEU A 51 4.94 -22.82 -14.03
C LEU A 51 4.13 -24.07 -14.37
N ALA A 52 4.83 -25.14 -14.73
CA ALA A 52 4.25 -26.48 -14.64
C ALA A 52 3.91 -26.80 -13.15
N PRO A 53 2.93 -27.68 -12.88
CA PRO A 53 2.39 -27.90 -11.53
C PRO A 53 3.41 -28.24 -10.43
N ASN A 54 4.63 -28.69 -10.79
CA ASN A 54 5.67 -29.15 -9.86
C ASN A 54 7.05 -28.52 -10.12
N GLU A 55 7.13 -27.45 -10.90
CA GLU A 55 8.41 -26.81 -11.22
C GLU A 55 8.67 -25.61 -10.30
N SER A 56 9.93 -25.41 -9.89
CA SER A 56 10.30 -24.22 -9.15
C SER A 56 10.50 -23.04 -10.11
N TRP A 57 10.25 -21.82 -9.64
CA TRP A 57 10.47 -20.63 -10.46
C TRP A 57 11.93 -20.47 -10.88
N CYS A 58 12.91 -20.99 -10.13
CA CYS A 58 14.33 -20.79 -10.45
C CYS A 58 14.85 -21.73 -11.54
N ASP A 59 14.14 -22.85 -11.78
CA ASP A 59 14.51 -23.82 -12.82
C ASP A 59 13.98 -23.41 -14.21
N HIS A 60 12.98 -22.51 -14.23
CA HIS A 60 12.37 -22.04 -15.46
C HIS A 60 13.39 -21.35 -16.39
N GLU A 61 13.28 -21.65 -17.68
CA GLU A 61 14.23 -21.20 -18.73
C GLU A 61 14.49 -19.69 -18.74
N ILE A 62 13.49 -18.87 -18.38
CA ILE A 62 13.55 -17.40 -18.36
C ILE A 62 14.60 -16.90 -17.35
N PHE A 63 14.91 -17.67 -16.31
CA PHE A 63 15.83 -17.26 -15.26
C PHE A 63 17.22 -17.92 -15.33
N LYS A 64 17.40 -18.94 -16.18
CA LYS A 64 18.62 -19.79 -16.29
C LYS A 64 19.93 -19.03 -16.52
N HIS A 65 19.87 -17.83 -17.10
CA HIS A 65 21.04 -16.97 -17.36
C HIS A 65 20.87 -15.54 -16.83
N THR A 66 20.11 -15.41 -15.75
CA THR A 66 19.77 -14.12 -15.16
C THR A 66 20.43 -13.89 -13.80
N MET A 67 20.59 -12.63 -13.45
CA MET A 67 21.11 -12.19 -12.17
C MET A 67 20.11 -11.28 -11.47
N LYS A 68 20.12 -11.30 -10.14
CA LYS A 68 19.34 -10.36 -9.35
C LYS A 68 19.94 -8.96 -9.47
N PRO A 69 19.12 -7.90 -9.41
CA PRO A 69 19.64 -6.54 -9.24
C PRO A 69 20.51 -6.42 -7.97
N GLY A 70 21.57 -5.60 -8.01
CA GLY A 70 22.59 -5.58 -6.97
C GLY A 70 22.09 -5.31 -5.53
N ARG A 71 21.02 -4.53 -5.36
CA ARG A 71 20.44 -4.20 -4.05
C ARG A 71 19.44 -5.25 -3.52
N TRP A 72 19.13 -6.28 -4.30
CA TRP A 72 18.14 -7.29 -3.92
C TRP A 72 18.75 -8.34 -2.99
N LYS A 73 18.02 -8.69 -1.92
CA LYS A 73 18.41 -9.78 -1.01
C LYS A 73 18.30 -11.14 -1.71
N LYS A 74 17.17 -11.37 -2.41
CA LYS A 74 16.80 -12.62 -3.07
C LYS A 74 16.60 -12.42 -4.58
N HIS A 75 16.77 -13.48 -5.36
CA HIS A 75 16.44 -13.44 -6.79
C HIS A 75 14.90 -13.42 -6.98
N ILE A 76 14.41 -12.85 -8.08
CA ILE A 76 12.95 -12.81 -8.35
C ILE A 76 12.33 -14.21 -8.38
N CYS A 77 13.07 -15.21 -8.87
CA CYS A 77 12.63 -16.60 -8.90
C CYS A 77 12.40 -17.16 -7.48
N GLU A 78 13.27 -16.83 -6.51
CA GLU A 78 13.14 -17.28 -5.12
C GLU A 78 11.94 -16.64 -4.40
N MET A 79 11.44 -15.52 -4.93
CA MET A 79 10.32 -14.77 -4.38
C MET A 79 8.96 -15.18 -4.97
N GLY A 80 8.91 -16.24 -5.80
CA GLY A 80 7.69 -16.67 -6.48
C GLY A 80 7.53 -16.05 -7.88
N GLY A 81 8.63 -15.64 -8.50
CA GLY A 81 8.67 -15.10 -9.86
C GLY A 81 7.92 -13.78 -10.02
N TYR A 82 7.53 -13.46 -11.25
CA TYR A 82 6.78 -12.24 -11.56
C TYR A 82 5.34 -12.25 -11.05
N LYS A 83 4.87 -13.36 -10.47
CA LYS A 83 3.60 -13.44 -9.74
C LYS A 83 3.70 -12.89 -8.30
N ASN A 84 4.91 -12.55 -7.84
CA ASN A 84 5.09 -11.96 -6.52
C ASN A 84 4.30 -10.63 -6.40
N LYS A 85 3.44 -10.56 -5.39
CA LYS A 85 2.52 -9.43 -5.21
C LYS A 85 3.23 -8.12 -4.86
N ASP A 86 4.30 -8.19 -4.07
CA ASP A 86 5.11 -7.02 -3.71
C ASP A 86 5.81 -6.45 -4.94
N PHE A 87 6.30 -7.33 -5.81
CA PHE A 87 6.88 -6.92 -7.09
C PHE A 87 5.85 -6.24 -7.99
N ILE A 88 4.67 -6.85 -8.16
CA ILE A 88 3.60 -6.29 -8.99
C ILE A 88 3.18 -4.90 -8.48
N VAL A 89 2.91 -4.76 -7.17
CA VAL A 89 2.55 -3.46 -6.57
C VAL A 89 3.66 -2.43 -6.77
N TRP A 90 4.92 -2.85 -6.66
CA TRP A 90 6.06 -1.98 -6.89
C TRP A 90 6.15 -1.49 -8.33
N MET A 91 5.86 -2.35 -9.31
CA MET A 91 5.91 -2.01 -10.73
C MET A 91 4.76 -1.12 -11.20
N ARG A 92 3.68 -0.97 -10.42
CA ARG A 92 2.59 -0.04 -10.76
C ARG A 92 3.14 1.39 -10.91
N PRO A 93 2.90 2.06 -12.05
CA PRO A 93 3.41 3.41 -12.27
C PRO A 93 2.78 4.38 -11.28
N VAL A 94 3.53 5.40 -10.89
CA VAL A 94 3.00 6.49 -10.06
C VAL A 94 3.34 7.83 -10.69
N ILE A 95 2.42 8.78 -10.53
CA ILE A 95 2.48 10.12 -11.15
C ILE A 95 3.12 11.13 -10.20
N ASN A 96 2.93 10.96 -8.88
CA ASN A 96 3.40 11.91 -7.87
C ASN A 96 4.70 11.44 -7.22
N SER A 97 5.53 12.40 -6.79
CA SER A 97 6.76 12.13 -6.02
C SER A 97 6.47 11.52 -4.65
N ASP A 98 5.40 12.01 -4.00
CA ASP A 98 4.88 11.46 -2.74
C ASP A 98 3.80 10.43 -3.06
N PHE A 99 4.20 9.16 -3.05
CA PHE A 99 3.29 8.07 -3.38
C PHE A 99 3.17 7.03 -2.28
N LYS A 100 2.02 6.37 -2.28
CA LYS A 100 1.69 5.29 -1.34
C LYS A 100 1.47 4.02 -2.14
N LYS A 101 2.05 2.92 -1.67
CA LYS A 101 1.87 1.59 -2.25
C LYS A 101 1.36 0.66 -1.17
N LEU A 102 0.30 -0.09 -1.49
CA LEU A 102 -0.33 -1.02 -0.56
C LEU A 102 0.65 -2.16 -0.23
N HIS A 103 1.06 -2.26 1.03
CA HIS A 103 1.96 -3.32 1.46
C HIS A 103 1.20 -4.56 1.94
N ARG A 104 0.28 -4.42 2.91
CA ARG A 104 -0.49 -5.55 3.47
C ARG A 104 -1.91 -5.13 3.81
N ILE A 105 -2.79 -6.11 3.92
CA ILE A 105 -4.16 -5.95 4.40
C ILE A 105 -4.28 -6.71 5.73
N LEU A 106 -5.06 -6.19 6.67
CA LEU A 106 -5.35 -6.88 7.92
C LEU A 106 -6.22 -8.12 7.66
N ASN A 107 -5.85 -9.25 8.25
CA ASN A 107 -6.69 -10.44 8.25
C ASN A 107 -7.60 -10.42 9.49
N ASN A 108 -8.90 -10.24 9.28
CA ASN A 108 -9.87 -10.08 10.36
C ASN A 108 -10.16 -11.44 11.04
N ILE A 109 -9.31 -11.84 11.97
CA ILE A 109 -9.42 -13.11 12.73
C ILE A 109 -9.11 -12.85 14.21
N GLY A 110 -9.81 -13.57 15.09
CA GLY A 110 -9.54 -13.55 16.53
C GLY A 110 -9.72 -12.16 17.14
N THR A 111 -8.71 -11.70 17.89
CA THR A 111 -8.63 -10.37 18.54
C THR A 111 -8.85 -9.22 17.55
N PHE A 112 -8.57 -9.43 16.26
CA PHE A 112 -8.65 -8.42 15.19
C PHE A 112 -9.89 -8.54 14.29
N ALA A 113 -10.93 -9.26 14.72
CA ALA A 113 -12.14 -9.49 13.92
C ALA A 113 -12.83 -8.18 13.45
N TYR A 114 -12.80 -7.13 14.28
CA TYR A 114 -13.41 -5.83 14.00
C TYR A 114 -12.37 -4.76 13.61
N GLY A 115 -11.18 -5.18 13.19
CA GLY A 115 -10.06 -4.29 12.92
C GLY A 115 -9.05 -4.24 14.06
N LEU A 116 -8.18 -3.24 14.03
CA LEU A 116 -7.21 -2.99 15.09
C LEU A 116 -7.93 -2.38 16.31
N PRO A 117 -7.95 -3.05 17.48
CA PRO A 117 -8.46 -2.45 18.71
C PRO A 117 -7.62 -1.23 19.12
N ALA A 118 -8.24 -0.32 19.89
CA ALA A 118 -7.53 0.79 20.50
C ALA A 118 -6.55 0.26 21.55
N GLY A 119 -5.34 0.81 21.58
CA GLY A 119 -4.27 0.34 22.45
C GLY A 119 -2.89 0.62 21.88
N ALA A 120 -1.86 0.13 22.56
CA ALA A 120 -0.48 0.37 22.18
C ALA A 120 0.05 -0.74 21.27
N TYR A 121 0.72 -0.35 20.20
CA TYR A 121 1.32 -1.24 19.22
C TYR A 121 2.81 -0.95 19.07
N ARG A 122 3.54 -1.97 18.64
CA ARG A 122 4.96 -1.85 18.35
C ARG A 122 5.23 -2.26 16.91
N LEU A 123 5.80 -1.35 16.14
CA LEU A 123 6.21 -1.59 14.77
C LEU A 123 7.70 -1.90 14.73
N TYR A 124 8.02 -3.10 14.23
CA TYR A 124 9.37 -3.53 13.90
C TYR A 124 9.58 -3.33 12.40
N VAL A 125 10.62 -2.56 12.06
CA VAL A 125 11.01 -2.31 10.68
C VAL A 125 12.39 -2.91 10.43
N GLU A 126 12.45 -3.93 9.59
CA GLU A 126 13.73 -4.52 9.16
C GLU A 126 14.13 -3.95 7.79
N ASN A 127 15.13 -3.07 7.78
CA ASN A 127 15.62 -2.44 6.55
C ASN A 127 16.84 -3.18 5.98
N SER A 128 16.95 -3.27 4.66
CA SER A 128 18.10 -3.85 3.96
C SER A 128 19.37 -3.01 4.00
N ALA A 129 19.26 -1.68 4.07
CA ALA A 129 20.38 -0.74 4.04
C ALA A 129 21.28 -0.85 5.29
N PHE A 130 20.74 -1.35 6.40
CA PHE A 130 21.44 -1.49 7.68
C PHE A 130 21.78 -2.95 8.04
N ALA A 131 21.75 -3.85 7.05
CA ALA A 131 21.99 -5.28 7.28
C ALA A 131 23.41 -5.63 7.76
N LEU A 132 24.39 -4.73 7.61
CA LEU A 132 25.77 -4.92 8.08
C LEU A 132 25.94 -4.76 9.60
N LEU A 133 24.95 -4.21 10.30
CA LEU A 133 24.94 -4.04 11.77
C LEU A 133 23.65 -4.65 12.35
N ARG A 134 23.36 -5.89 11.95
CA ARG A 134 22.16 -6.67 12.32
C ARG A 134 21.92 -6.78 13.84
N SER A 135 22.94 -6.54 14.66
CA SER A 135 22.86 -6.59 16.13
C SER A 135 22.44 -5.27 16.80
N LEU A 136 22.41 -4.14 16.09
CA LEU A 136 22.34 -2.82 16.74
C LEU A 136 21.16 -1.94 16.29
N PHE A 137 20.46 -2.26 15.21
CA PHE A 137 19.46 -1.35 14.63
C PHE A 137 18.20 -2.08 14.11
N THR A 138 17.51 -2.80 14.99
CA THR A 138 16.06 -2.96 14.82
C THR A 138 15.43 -1.66 15.28
N THR A 139 14.94 -0.84 14.34
CA THR A 139 14.25 0.40 14.74
C THR A 139 12.86 0.01 15.24
N ILE A 140 12.65 0.18 16.54
CA ILE A 140 11.40 -0.12 17.23
C ILE A 140 10.65 1.19 17.42
N PHE A 141 9.44 1.27 16.87
CA PHE A 141 8.54 2.40 17.10
C PHE A 141 7.37 1.94 17.95
N ARG A 142 6.98 2.79 18.91
CA ARG A 142 5.74 2.62 19.67
C ARG A 142 4.67 3.50 19.01
N ILE A 143 3.53 2.89 18.66
CA ILE A 143 2.38 3.55 18.06
C ILE A 143 1.22 3.37 19.04
N ASP A 144 0.73 4.45 19.63
CA ASP A 144 -0.43 4.40 20.51
C ASP A 144 -1.69 4.77 19.70
N LEU A 145 -2.59 3.80 19.47
CA LEU A 145 -3.86 4.03 18.79
C LEU A 145 -4.90 4.51 19.80
N LEU A 146 -5.19 5.81 19.80
CA LEU A 146 -6.24 6.41 20.62
C LEU A 146 -7.62 6.03 20.06
N SER A 147 -8.60 5.82 20.95
CA SER A 147 -9.97 5.43 20.56
C SER A 147 -10.78 6.55 19.89
N HIS A 148 -10.20 7.75 19.77
CA HIS A 148 -10.80 8.84 19.02
C HIS A 148 -10.39 8.71 17.55
N SER A 149 -11.26 9.18 16.65
CA SER A 149 -11.22 9.04 15.18
C SER A 149 -9.97 9.59 14.45
N ASP A 150 -8.87 9.82 15.16
CA ASP A 150 -7.60 10.31 14.64
C ASP A 150 -6.57 9.19 14.70
N TYR A 151 -6.43 8.51 13.56
CA TYR A 151 -5.20 7.81 13.20
C TYR A 151 -4.14 8.88 12.95
N ASP A 152 -3.64 9.45 14.04
CA ASP A 152 -2.58 10.42 13.95
C ASP A 152 -1.41 9.74 13.25
N LEU A 153 -1.08 10.29 12.07
CA LEU A 153 -0.12 9.72 11.15
C LEU A 153 1.20 9.63 11.91
N SER A 154 1.60 8.42 12.29
CA SER A 154 2.92 8.15 12.85
C SER A 154 3.95 8.42 11.74
N TYR A 155 4.28 9.69 11.53
CA TYR A 155 5.35 10.15 10.66
C TYR A 155 6.67 9.74 11.30
N HIS A 156 7.21 8.60 10.86
CA HIS A 156 8.58 8.24 11.15
C HIS A 156 9.37 8.29 9.85
N GLN A 157 9.95 9.46 9.56
CA GLN A 157 10.88 9.65 8.45
C GLN A 157 12.16 8.86 8.71
N LEU A 158 12.17 7.60 8.31
CA LEU A 158 13.39 6.86 8.03
C LEU A 158 13.83 7.24 6.62
N ALA A 159 14.61 8.32 6.50
CA ALA A 159 15.16 8.80 5.23
C ALA A 159 14.11 8.99 4.11
N GLY A 160 12.97 9.63 4.44
CA GLY A 160 11.90 9.95 3.47
C GLY A 160 10.85 8.85 3.25
N LYS A 161 10.91 7.73 3.97
CA LYS A 161 9.87 6.68 3.96
C LYS A 161 8.86 6.90 5.10
N ALA A 162 7.60 6.52 4.87
CA ALA A 162 6.54 6.54 5.88
C ALA A 162 5.76 5.22 5.86
N PHE A 163 5.26 4.82 7.03
CA PHE A 163 4.35 3.70 7.19
C PHE A 163 2.99 4.23 7.63
N GLU A 164 1.94 3.92 6.87
CA GLU A 164 0.59 4.42 7.13
C GLU A 164 -0.40 3.26 7.21
N MET A 165 -1.32 3.37 8.16
CA MET A 165 -2.46 2.48 8.29
C MET A 165 -3.71 3.22 7.86
N LEU A 166 -4.51 2.60 7.00
CA LEU A 166 -5.72 3.20 6.47
C LEU A 166 -6.87 2.22 6.63
N ARG A 167 -8.04 2.74 7.04
CA ARG A 167 -9.32 2.06 6.88
C ARG A 167 -10.02 2.66 5.67
N PRO A 168 -9.98 2.00 4.49
CA PRO A 168 -10.68 2.51 3.33
C PRO A 168 -12.18 2.45 3.57
N SER A 169 -12.87 3.47 3.07
CA SER A 169 -14.33 3.50 2.94
C SER A 169 -14.72 3.10 1.52
N TRP A 170 -16.02 3.03 1.23
CA TRP A 170 -16.51 2.82 -0.14
C TRP A 170 -16.04 3.92 -1.11
N TYR A 171 -15.75 5.11 -0.59
CA TYR A 171 -15.24 6.23 -1.34
C TYR A 171 -13.71 6.21 -1.52
N GLY A 172 -13.05 5.17 -0.98
CA GLY A 172 -11.60 5.06 -0.93
C GLY A 172 -11.04 5.61 0.38
N GLY A 173 -9.81 6.15 0.30
CA GLY A 173 -9.08 6.68 1.44
C GLY A 173 -9.66 7.99 1.99
N ARG A 174 -9.04 8.54 3.04
CA ARG A 174 -9.42 9.84 3.61
C ARG A 174 -9.01 10.95 2.65
N ASP A 175 -9.94 11.37 1.80
CA ASP A 175 -9.80 12.58 0.98
C ASP A 175 -11.03 13.48 1.16
N SER A 176 -10.80 14.72 1.57
CA SER A 176 -11.86 15.71 1.77
C SER A 176 -12.17 16.50 0.50
N PHE A 177 -11.34 16.39 -0.54
CA PHE A 177 -11.44 17.22 -1.74
C PHE A 177 -12.82 17.14 -2.39
N LEU A 178 -13.26 15.94 -2.75
CA LEU A 178 -14.52 15.79 -3.49
C LEU A 178 -15.76 16.11 -2.63
N ASN A 179 -15.68 15.97 -1.29
CA ASN A 179 -16.74 16.47 -0.39
C ASN A 179 -16.82 18.00 -0.41
N ILE A 180 -15.68 18.69 -0.29
CA ILE A 180 -15.60 20.16 -0.34
C ILE A 180 -16.11 20.68 -1.69
N VAL A 181 -15.64 20.08 -2.79
CA VAL A 181 -16.06 20.45 -4.15
C VAL A 181 -17.58 20.32 -4.30
N SER A 182 -18.15 19.21 -3.84
CA SER A 182 -19.60 18.96 -3.93
C SER A 182 -20.42 20.01 -3.17
N ILE A 183 -19.97 20.41 -1.98
CA ILE A 183 -20.63 21.45 -1.18
C ILE A 183 -20.53 22.81 -1.87
N VAL A 184 -19.36 23.18 -2.37
CA VAL A 184 -19.14 24.46 -3.06
C VAL A 184 -19.98 24.55 -4.34
N VAL A 185 -19.95 23.50 -5.16
CA VAL A 185 -20.73 23.42 -6.41
C VAL A 185 -22.24 23.44 -6.12
N GLY A 186 -22.70 22.69 -5.11
CA GLY A 186 -24.09 22.70 -4.66
C GLY A 186 -24.56 24.09 -4.19
N ALA A 187 -23.73 24.81 -3.42
CA ALA A 187 -24.02 26.16 -2.98
C ALA A 187 -24.17 27.14 -4.16
N ILE A 188 -23.30 27.03 -5.17
CA ILE A 188 -23.40 27.84 -6.40
C ILE A 188 -24.73 27.57 -7.13
N TYR A 189 -25.13 26.31 -7.28
CA TYR A 189 -26.40 25.97 -7.93
C TYR A 189 -27.63 26.49 -7.18
N VAL A 190 -27.62 26.47 -5.84
CA VAL A 190 -28.71 27.02 -5.03
C VAL A 190 -28.83 28.53 -5.24
N ILE A 191 -27.70 29.26 -5.24
CA ILE A 191 -27.69 30.71 -5.47
C ILE A 191 -28.24 31.03 -6.86
N VAL A 192 -27.78 30.33 -7.90
CA VAL A 192 -28.27 30.50 -9.28
C VAL A 192 -29.76 30.21 -9.37
N GLY A 193 -30.24 29.15 -8.71
CA GLY A 193 -31.65 28.81 -8.63
C GLY A 193 -32.49 29.92 -8.01
N ILE A 194 -32.07 30.48 -6.87
CA ILE A 194 -32.76 31.60 -6.21
C ILE A 194 -32.84 32.82 -7.12
N VAL A 195 -31.74 33.18 -7.78
CA VAL A 195 -31.72 34.31 -8.74
C VAL A 195 -32.72 34.09 -9.87
N MET A 196 -32.74 32.91 -10.46
CA MET A 196 -33.70 32.56 -11.52
C MET A 196 -35.15 32.61 -11.04
N THR A 197 -35.45 32.10 -9.83
CA THR A 197 -36.81 32.17 -9.25
C THR A 197 -37.25 33.61 -9.02
N VAL A 198 -36.38 34.47 -8.47
CA VAL A 198 -36.70 35.89 -8.27
C VAL A 198 -36.96 36.60 -9.60
N MET A 199 -36.17 36.30 -10.63
CA MET A 199 -36.39 36.84 -11.99
C MET A 199 -37.73 36.38 -12.59
N HIS A 200 -38.10 35.12 -12.37
CA HIS A 200 -39.37 34.58 -12.89
C HIS A 200 -40.58 35.22 -12.19
N LEU A 201 -40.53 35.39 -10.87
CA LEU A 201 -41.62 36.04 -10.11
C LEU A 201 -41.80 37.53 -10.42
N LYS A 202 -40.73 38.19 -10.89
CA LYS A 202 -40.78 39.61 -11.31
C LYS A 202 -41.23 39.80 -12.76
N LYS A 203 -41.22 38.76 -13.60
CA LYS A 203 -41.74 38.88 -14.97
C LYS A 203 -43.28 38.95 -14.90
N PRO A 204 -43.91 40.03 -15.39
CA PRO A 204 -45.37 40.07 -15.50
C PRO A 204 -45.81 38.98 -16.48
N VAL A 205 -46.91 38.31 -16.13
CA VAL A 205 -47.59 37.37 -17.02
C VAL A 205 -48.24 38.21 -18.12
N GLU A 206 -47.70 38.14 -19.34
CA GLU A 206 -48.42 38.56 -20.55
C GLU A 206 -49.47 37.52 -20.92
#